data_AF-A0AAW2IGI8-F1
#
_entry.id   AF-A0AAW2IGI8-F1
#
_cell.length_a   1.000
_cell.length_b   1.000
_cell.length_c   1.000
_cell.angle_alpha   90.00
_cell.angle_beta   90.00
_cell.angle_gamma   90.00
#
_symmetry.space_group_name_H-M   'P 1'
#
loop_
_entity.id
_entity.type
_entity.pdbx_description
1 polymer ?
#
loop_
_entity_poly.entity_id
_entity_poly.type
_entity_poly.pdbx_seq_one_letter_code
_entity_poly.pdbx_strand_id
1 'polypeptide(L)'
;MGKAKKIKIAKKNRHTALGDELEGEKYAKPSSRVKIRSRRDEDDAFVDAELSKKILEQARLQQNELQEEEEEGISPDLKSKTISLNEDFASDNSEPESDEEFQGDYMGDIVVAEDDEKALEKFMNMNPEPRRTLADIIMEKITEKQTEIRTQFSDNESIKHMPEIDPRIKTMYKGVRDVLSKYRSGKLPKAFKIIPHLKNWEEILYITEPDKWSGSSNVPSH
;
A
#
# COMPACT_ATOMS: atom_id res chain seq x y z
N MET A 1 -60.88 4.46 2.54
CA MET A 1 -60.94 5.51 3.59
C MET A 1 -60.00 5.12 4.72
N GLY A 2 -58.85 5.80 4.87
CA GLY A 2 -57.93 5.54 5.98
C GLY A 2 -56.89 6.65 6.06
N LYS A 3 -57.13 7.67 6.90
CA LYS A 3 -56.22 8.81 7.08
C LYS A 3 -55.19 8.44 8.17
N ALA A 4 -53.92 8.31 7.81
CA ALA A 4 -52.84 8.18 8.78
C ALA A 4 -52.67 9.50 9.56
N LYS A 5 -52.68 9.45 10.89
CA LYS A 5 -52.52 10.61 11.77
C LYS A 5 -51.05 11.06 11.78
N LYS A 6 -50.82 12.34 11.45
CA LYS A 6 -49.50 12.98 11.41
C LYS A 6 -48.93 13.09 12.83
N ILE A 7 -47.84 12.38 13.11
CA ILE A 7 -47.09 12.50 14.37
C ILE A 7 -46.44 13.89 14.39
N LYS A 8 -46.83 14.75 15.32
CA LYS A 8 -46.18 16.05 15.56
C LYS A 8 -44.92 15.82 16.37
N ILE A 9 -43.77 15.86 15.71
CA ILE A 9 -42.47 15.93 16.39
C ILE A 9 -42.30 17.37 16.86
N ALA A 10 -42.31 17.59 18.18
CA ALA A 10 -42.05 18.90 18.76
C ALA A 10 -40.62 19.33 18.41
N LYS A 11 -40.47 20.47 17.72
CA LYS A 11 -39.16 21.10 17.52
C LYS A 11 -38.66 21.60 18.88
N LYS A 12 -37.70 20.92 19.49
CA LYS A 12 -36.92 21.49 20.59
C LYS A 12 -36.06 22.62 20.00
N ASN A 13 -36.20 23.84 20.51
CA ASN A 13 -35.38 24.97 20.09
C ASN A 13 -33.91 24.62 20.34
N ARG A 14 -33.08 24.72 19.30
CA ARG A 14 -31.65 24.36 19.31
C ARG A 14 -30.74 25.48 19.84
N HIS A 15 -31.33 26.60 20.29
CA HIS A 15 -30.61 27.78 20.71
C HIS A 15 -31.24 28.30 22.00
N THR A 16 -30.88 27.68 23.12
CA THR A 16 -30.99 28.25 24.47
C THR A 16 -29.62 28.83 24.86
N ALA A 17 -29.59 29.84 25.71
CA ALA A 17 -28.33 30.35 26.22
C ALA A 17 -27.63 29.28 27.08
N LEU A 18 -26.31 29.20 26.99
CA LEU A 18 -25.52 28.12 27.58
C LEU A 18 -25.64 28.07 29.13
N GLY A 19 -25.92 29.22 29.76
CA GLY A 19 -26.19 29.32 31.20
C GLY A 19 -27.46 28.58 31.63
N ASP A 20 -28.58 28.78 30.91
CA ASP A 20 -29.86 28.12 31.21
C ASP A 20 -29.78 26.60 30.95
N GLU A 21 -28.93 26.17 30.01
CA GLU A 21 -28.70 24.75 29.72
C GLU A 21 -27.92 24.04 30.84
N LEU A 22 -26.94 24.73 31.44
CA LEU A 22 -26.16 24.20 32.57
C LEU A 22 -26.98 24.09 33.86
N GLU A 23 -27.93 25.00 34.08
CA GLU A 23 -28.82 24.92 35.24
C GLU A 23 -29.90 23.83 35.06
N GLY A 24 -30.34 23.57 33.83
CA GLY A 24 -31.42 22.62 33.53
C GLY A 24 -31.01 21.17 33.26
N GLU A 25 -29.84 20.91 32.67
CA GLU A 25 -29.39 19.56 32.30
C GLU A 25 -28.12 19.16 33.08
N LYS A 26 -28.27 18.22 34.05
CA LYS A 26 -27.14 17.72 34.86
C LYS A 26 -26.13 16.83 34.11
N TYR A 27 -26.47 16.36 32.91
CA TYR A 27 -25.65 15.46 32.11
C TYR A 27 -25.79 15.75 30.61
N ALA A 28 -24.67 15.70 29.89
CA ALA A 28 -24.65 15.86 28.43
C ALA A 28 -25.36 14.68 27.73
N LYS A 29 -26.25 14.97 26.79
CA LYS A 29 -26.95 13.93 26.01
C LYS A 29 -26.05 13.36 24.92
N PRO A 30 -25.97 12.02 24.77
CA PRO A 30 -25.17 11.41 23.72
C PRO A 30 -25.73 11.77 22.34
N SER A 31 -24.87 12.22 21.43
CA SER A 31 -25.24 12.52 20.06
C SER A 31 -25.57 11.23 19.32
N SER A 32 -26.78 11.15 18.74
CA SER A 32 -27.19 10.01 17.90
C SER A 32 -26.57 10.02 16.50
N ARG A 33 -25.65 10.97 16.22
CA ARG A 33 -25.01 11.09 14.90
C ARG A 33 -23.86 10.11 14.79
N VAL A 34 -24.11 8.97 14.16
CA VAL A 34 -23.05 8.05 13.71
C VAL A 34 -22.36 8.67 12.50
N LYS A 35 -21.14 9.21 12.69
CA LYS A 35 -20.31 9.71 11.59
C LYS A 35 -19.59 8.51 10.96
N ILE A 36 -20.19 7.93 9.92
CA ILE A 36 -19.52 6.93 9.08
C ILE A 36 -18.42 7.66 8.30
N ARG A 37 -17.16 7.42 8.67
CA ARG A 37 -16.01 7.82 7.87
C ARG A 37 -15.70 6.64 6.95
N SER A 38 -15.90 6.79 5.65
CA SER A 38 -15.34 5.85 4.67
C SER A 38 -13.84 6.05 4.70
N ARG A 39 -13.13 5.14 5.39
CA ARG A 39 -11.71 4.92 5.10
C ARG A 39 -11.65 4.19 3.76
N ARG A 40 -10.95 4.75 2.79
CA ARG A 40 -10.55 4.02 1.60
C ARG A 40 -9.26 3.29 1.97
N ASP A 41 -9.39 2.14 2.62
CA ASP A 41 -8.23 1.32 2.99
C ASP A 41 -7.57 0.67 1.74
N GLU A 42 -8.20 0.74 0.56
CA GLU A 42 -7.67 0.19 -0.69
C GLU A 42 -6.51 1.03 -1.29
N ASP A 43 -6.51 2.35 -1.06
CA ASP A 43 -5.48 3.26 -1.61
C ASP A 43 -4.17 3.22 -0.79
N ASP A 44 -4.20 2.72 0.45
CA ASP A 44 -3.02 2.60 1.33
C ASP A 44 -2.30 1.25 1.17
N ALA A 45 -2.89 0.29 0.44
CA ALA A 45 -2.33 -1.04 0.24
C ALA A 45 -1.18 -1.07 -0.78
N PHE A 46 -1.14 -0.09 -1.69
CA PHE A 46 -0.14 0.02 -2.74
C PHE A 46 0.56 1.38 -2.67
N VAL A 47 1.89 1.36 -2.73
CA VAL A 47 2.69 2.57 -2.94
C VAL A 47 2.65 2.98 -4.40
N ASP A 48 2.60 4.29 -4.64
CA ASP A 48 2.62 4.85 -5.99
C ASP A 48 3.86 4.40 -6.79
N ALA A 49 3.75 4.38 -8.12
CA ALA A 49 4.81 3.95 -9.03
C ALA A 49 6.08 4.80 -8.89
N GLU A 50 5.93 6.11 -8.66
CA GLU A 50 7.08 7.00 -8.44
C GLU A 50 7.76 6.73 -7.09
N LEU A 51 6.97 6.50 -6.04
CA LEU A 51 7.47 6.20 -4.71
C LEU A 51 8.16 4.82 -4.67
N SER A 52 7.55 3.80 -5.28
CA SER A 52 8.13 2.45 -5.36
C SER A 52 9.46 2.44 -6.13
N LYS A 53 9.56 3.19 -7.25
CA LYS A 53 10.82 3.36 -7.97
C LYS A 53 11.89 4.00 -7.09
N LYS A 54 11.54 5.06 -6.36
CA LYS A 54 12.46 5.76 -5.45
C LYS A 54 12.92 4.86 -4.30
N ILE A 55 12.03 4.05 -3.73
CA ILE A 55 12.38 3.08 -2.67
C ILE A 55 13.38 2.05 -3.21
N LEU A 56 13.16 1.51 -4.42
CA LEU A 56 14.02 0.50 -5.01
C LEU A 56 15.41 1.06 -5.39
N GLU A 57 15.46 2.30 -5.85
CA GLU A 57 16.72 3.01 -6.14
C GLU A 57 17.52 3.28 -4.85
N GLN A 58 16.86 3.71 -3.77
CA GLN A 58 17.51 3.91 -2.47
C GLN A 58 17.98 2.58 -1.85
N ALA A 59 17.21 1.50 -1.99
CA ALA A 59 17.62 0.18 -1.52
C ALA A 59 18.86 -0.33 -2.24
N ARG A 60 18.96 -0.09 -3.56
CA ARG A 60 20.18 -0.39 -4.33
C ARG A 60 21.38 0.44 -3.87
N LEU A 61 21.17 1.72 -3.59
CA LEU A 61 22.23 2.60 -3.12
C LEU A 61 22.79 2.12 -1.77
N GLN A 62 21.91 1.80 -0.81
CA GLN A 62 22.30 1.27 0.50
C GLN A 62 23.02 -0.07 0.39
N GLN A 63 22.56 -0.95 -0.52
CA GLN A 63 23.23 -2.22 -0.76
C GLN A 63 24.66 -2.01 -1.27
N ASN A 64 24.85 -1.09 -2.22
CA ASN A 64 26.18 -0.77 -2.74
C ASN A 64 27.07 -0.13 -1.66
N GLU A 65 26.54 0.78 -0.84
CA GLU A 65 27.26 1.41 0.27
C GLU A 65 27.79 0.39 1.28
N LEU A 66 26.94 -0.58 1.68
CA LEU A 66 27.36 -1.67 2.57
C LEU A 66 28.43 -2.56 1.95
N GLN A 67 28.33 -2.79 0.64
CA GLN A 67 29.27 -3.66 -0.09
C GLN A 67 30.62 -2.96 -0.30
N GLU A 68 30.62 -1.65 -0.50
CA GLU A 68 31.81 -0.80 -0.57
C GLU A 68 32.47 -0.67 0.82
N GLU A 69 31.70 -0.51 1.91
CA GLU A 69 32.24 -0.57 3.29
C GLU A 69 32.86 -1.93 3.64
N GLU A 70 32.24 -3.03 3.17
CA GLU A 70 32.74 -4.40 3.39
C GLU A 70 34.02 -4.69 2.58
N GLU A 71 34.15 -4.10 1.37
CA GLU A 71 35.37 -4.17 0.54
C GLU A 71 36.48 -3.22 1.03
N GLU A 72 36.16 -2.07 1.62
CA GLU A 72 37.12 -1.11 2.19
C GLU A 72 37.54 -1.42 3.65
N GLY A 73 36.95 -2.44 4.28
CA GLY A 73 37.36 -2.92 5.61
C GLY A 73 37.10 -1.93 6.74
N ILE A 74 36.19 -0.98 6.54
CA ILE A 74 35.82 0.02 7.55
C ILE A 74 34.70 -0.60 8.39
N SER A 75 35.05 -1.08 9.58
CA SER A 75 34.05 -1.50 10.58
C SER A 75 33.08 -0.34 10.85
N PRO A 76 31.75 -0.58 10.98
CA PRO A 76 30.77 0.49 11.15
C PRO A 76 30.93 1.09 12.55
N ASP A 77 31.74 2.13 12.66
CA ASP A 77 31.83 2.91 13.89
C ASP A 77 30.55 3.74 14.00
N LEU A 78 29.79 3.47 15.05
CA LEU A 78 28.46 4.01 15.33
C LEU A 78 28.52 5.53 15.54
N LYS A 79 28.58 6.31 14.45
CA LYS A 79 28.38 7.75 14.50
C LYS A 79 26.88 8.03 14.55
N SER A 80 26.29 7.90 15.74
CA SER A 80 24.95 8.40 16.01
C SER A 80 24.95 9.92 15.81
N LYS A 81 24.43 10.39 14.68
CA LYS A 81 24.20 11.82 14.46
C LYS A 81 23.05 12.26 15.36
N THR A 82 23.36 12.77 16.54
CA THR A 82 22.40 13.46 17.40
C THR A 82 21.88 14.69 16.66
N ILE A 83 20.62 14.66 16.25
CA ILE A 83 19.92 15.83 15.71
C ILE A 83 19.51 16.69 16.90
N SER A 84 20.28 17.74 17.20
CA SER A 84 19.86 18.78 18.13
C SER A 84 18.82 19.68 17.46
N LEU A 85 17.58 19.62 17.93
CA LEU A 85 16.61 20.69 17.73
C LEU A 85 16.89 21.78 18.78
N ASN A 86 17.28 22.98 18.34
CA ASN A 86 16.71 24.24 18.83
C ASN A 86 17.19 25.47 18.05
N GLU A 87 16.19 26.26 17.65
CA GLU A 87 16.08 27.73 17.69
C GLU A 87 17.35 28.58 17.59
N ASP A 88 17.47 29.25 16.44
CA ASP A 88 17.70 30.69 16.28
C ASP A 88 18.46 31.41 17.42
N PHE A 89 19.78 31.47 17.32
CA PHE A 89 20.53 32.67 17.70
C PHE A 89 21.72 32.85 16.76
N ALA A 90 21.70 33.95 16.01
CA ALA A 90 22.82 34.42 15.22
C ALA A 90 23.97 34.87 16.13
N SER A 91 25.21 34.56 15.77
CA SER A 91 26.35 35.50 15.71
C SER A 91 27.67 34.73 15.64
N ASP A 92 28.35 34.89 14.51
CA ASP A 92 29.78 35.21 14.38
C ASP A 92 30.67 34.97 15.62
N ASN A 93 31.52 33.94 15.56
CA ASN A 93 32.95 34.11 15.81
C ASN A 93 33.73 32.93 15.22
N SER A 94 34.85 33.25 14.59
CA SER A 94 35.79 32.31 13.99
C SER A 94 36.95 32.10 14.94
N GLU A 95 37.25 30.85 15.31
CA GLU A 95 38.61 30.42 15.64
C GLU A 95 38.72 28.88 15.59
N PRO A 96 39.74 28.33 14.91
CA PRO A 96 40.08 26.91 14.96
C PRO A 96 41.06 26.67 16.11
N GLU A 97 40.61 26.07 17.20
CA GLU A 97 41.49 25.76 18.33
C GLU A 97 41.60 24.25 18.54
N SER A 98 42.84 23.79 18.36
CA SER A 98 43.46 22.59 18.93
C SER A 98 42.96 21.22 18.46
N ASP A 99 43.68 20.68 17.48
CA ASP A 99 43.86 19.24 17.26
C ASP A 99 44.64 18.66 18.45
N GLU A 100 43.97 18.50 19.60
CA GLU A 100 44.48 17.61 20.65
C GLU A 100 44.29 16.19 20.15
N GLU A 101 45.38 15.61 19.63
CA GLU A 101 45.56 14.17 19.52
C GLU A 101 45.16 13.54 20.86
N PHE A 102 43.93 13.03 20.93
CA PHE A 102 43.45 12.19 22.02
C PHE A 102 44.26 10.88 21.95
N GLN A 103 45.46 10.93 22.50
CA GLN A 103 46.36 9.81 22.62
C GLN A 103 45.63 8.73 23.43
N GLY A 104 45.26 7.66 22.73
CA GLY A 104 44.43 6.55 23.21
C GLY A 104 45.09 5.69 24.28
N ASP A 105 45.47 6.29 25.41
CA ASP A 105 46.04 5.61 26.58
C ASP A 105 44.94 4.95 27.45
N TYR A 106 43.69 4.98 27.00
CA TYR A 106 42.56 4.25 27.60
C TYR A 106 42.40 2.81 27.05
N MET A 107 43.31 2.32 26.20
CA MET A 107 43.46 0.89 25.92
C MET A 107 44.31 0.21 27.00
N GLY A 108 43.96 0.41 28.27
CA GLY A 108 44.41 -0.49 29.32
C GLY A 108 43.62 -1.79 29.22
N ASP A 109 44.29 -2.94 29.27
CA ASP A 109 43.65 -4.25 29.30
C ASP A 109 42.57 -4.25 30.41
N ILE A 110 41.30 -4.37 30.01
CA ILE A 110 40.18 -4.30 30.95
C ILE A 110 40.16 -5.63 31.69
N VAL A 111 40.79 -5.67 32.86
CA VAL A 111 40.76 -6.83 33.75
C VAL A 111 39.36 -6.93 34.36
N VAL A 112 38.50 -7.73 33.73
CA VAL A 112 37.17 -8.06 34.27
C VAL A 112 37.36 -9.02 35.45
N ALA A 113 36.71 -8.74 36.57
CA ALA A 113 36.74 -9.63 37.72
C ALA A 113 36.01 -10.95 37.41
N GLU A 114 36.47 -12.06 37.98
CA GLU A 114 35.88 -13.40 37.75
C GLU A 114 34.38 -13.46 38.10
N ASP A 115 33.95 -12.67 39.08
CA ASP A 115 32.53 -12.56 39.46
C ASP A 115 31.70 -11.80 38.42
N ASP A 116 32.29 -10.81 37.76
CA ASP A 116 31.65 -10.03 36.69
C ASP A 116 31.57 -10.86 35.40
N GLU A 117 32.59 -11.66 35.08
CA GLU A 117 32.57 -12.60 33.96
C GLU A 117 31.44 -13.63 34.12
N LYS A 118 31.24 -14.18 35.33
CA LYS A 118 30.10 -15.07 35.64
C LYS A 118 28.75 -14.37 35.58
N ALA A 119 28.69 -13.07 35.89
CA ALA A 119 27.46 -12.29 35.77
C ALA A 119 27.10 -12.05 34.30
N LEU A 120 28.10 -11.73 33.47
CA LEU A 120 27.95 -11.59 32.03
C LEU A 120 27.54 -12.91 31.38
N GLU A 121 28.14 -14.03 31.79
CA GLU A 121 27.79 -15.36 31.29
C GLU A 121 26.32 -15.73 31.59
N LYS A 122 25.79 -15.36 32.76
CA LYS A 122 24.37 -15.55 33.11
C LYS A 122 23.42 -14.69 32.27
N PHE A 123 23.89 -13.57 31.74
CA PHE A 123 23.11 -12.66 30.90
C PHE A 123 23.22 -13.00 29.40
N MET A 124 24.34 -13.60 28.99
CA MET A 124 24.56 -14.06 27.62
C MET A 124 23.81 -15.37 27.38
N ASN A 125 22.95 -15.38 26.36
CA ASN A 125 22.27 -16.61 25.96
C ASN A 125 23.26 -17.50 25.17
N MET A 126 23.81 -18.54 25.81
CA MET A 126 24.86 -19.41 25.24
C MET A 126 24.44 -20.20 24.00
N ASN A 127 23.14 -20.24 23.70
CA ASN A 127 22.63 -20.87 22.50
C ASN A 127 21.53 -19.98 21.89
N PRO A 128 21.89 -18.90 21.18
CA PRO A 128 20.90 -18.09 20.50
C PRO A 128 20.28 -18.95 19.40
N GLU A 129 18.97 -19.18 19.46
CA GLU A 129 18.27 -19.74 18.31
C GLU A 129 18.60 -18.87 17.08
N PRO A 130 18.87 -19.49 15.91
CA PRO A 130 19.19 -18.75 14.70
C PRO A 130 18.01 -17.82 14.39
N ARG A 131 18.20 -16.53 14.65
CA ARG A 131 17.23 -15.51 14.31
C ARG A 131 17.21 -15.42 12.80
N ARG A 132 16.02 -15.59 12.21
CA ARG A 132 15.83 -15.33 10.78
C ARG A 132 16.30 -13.91 10.49
N THR A 133 17.22 -13.77 9.54
CA THR A 133 17.67 -12.45 9.15
C THR A 133 16.58 -11.75 8.36
N LEU A 134 16.61 -10.42 8.28
CA LEU A 134 15.67 -9.67 7.45
C LEU A 134 15.77 -10.11 5.98
N ALA A 135 16.97 -10.46 5.51
CA ALA A 135 17.19 -11.00 4.17
C ALA A 135 16.42 -12.31 3.93
N ASP A 136 16.42 -13.23 4.90
CA ASP A 136 15.66 -14.49 4.82
C ASP A 136 14.16 -14.21 4.72
N ILE A 137 13.66 -13.27 5.52
CA ILE A 137 12.25 -12.87 5.53
C ILE A 137 11.88 -12.20 4.19
N ILE A 138 12.75 -11.34 3.65
CA ILE A 138 12.52 -10.67 2.36
C ILE A 138 12.50 -11.69 1.22
N MET A 139 13.43 -12.65 1.19
CA MET A 139 13.46 -13.71 0.17
C MET A 139 12.23 -14.62 0.27
N GLU A 140 11.83 -15.02 1.49
CA GLU A 140 10.59 -15.77 1.73
C GLU A 140 9.36 -14.98 1.24
N LYS A 141 9.30 -13.67 1.51
CA LYS A 141 8.21 -12.80 1.04
C LYS A 141 8.19 -12.57 -0.46
N ILE A 142 9.35 -12.42 -1.10
CA ILE A 142 9.46 -12.28 -2.56
C ILE A 142 9.01 -13.57 -3.24
N THR A 143 9.46 -14.73 -2.75
CA THR A 143 9.06 -16.02 -3.32
C THR A 143 7.56 -16.29 -3.11
N GLU A 144 7.02 -16.01 -1.92
CA GLU A 144 5.58 -16.06 -1.64
C GLU A 144 4.80 -15.19 -2.63
N LYS A 145 5.20 -13.92 -2.81
CA LYS A 145 4.53 -13.00 -3.74
C LYS A 145 4.69 -13.40 -5.21
N GLN A 146 5.85 -13.88 -5.61
CA GLN A 146 6.06 -14.40 -6.97
C GLN A 146 5.18 -15.63 -7.23
N THR A 147 5.02 -16.52 -6.24
CA THR A 147 4.09 -17.65 -6.36
C THR A 147 2.64 -17.21 -6.35
N GLU A 148 2.26 -16.21 -5.55
CA GLU A 148 0.92 -15.64 -5.51
C GLU A 148 0.56 -14.98 -6.86
N ILE A 149 1.44 -14.12 -7.38
CA ILE A 149 1.31 -13.53 -8.71
C ILE A 149 1.26 -14.64 -9.76
N ARG A 150 2.16 -15.61 -9.70
CA ARG A 150 2.13 -16.73 -10.65
C ARG A 150 0.86 -17.56 -10.52
N THR A 151 0.27 -17.74 -9.35
CA THR A 151 -1.03 -18.42 -9.22
C THR A 151 -2.17 -17.55 -9.76
N GLN A 152 -2.17 -16.24 -9.49
CA GLN A 152 -3.17 -15.29 -9.99
C GLN A 152 -3.10 -15.13 -11.53
N PHE A 153 -1.90 -15.19 -12.11
CA PHE A 153 -1.70 -15.06 -13.55
C PHE A 153 -1.64 -16.41 -14.30
N SER A 154 -1.23 -17.50 -13.64
CA SER A 154 -1.33 -18.86 -14.18
C SER A 154 -2.74 -19.44 -14.01
N ASP A 155 -3.62 -18.74 -13.28
CA ASP A 155 -5.06 -18.76 -13.48
C ASP A 155 -5.44 -18.17 -14.86
N ASN A 156 -4.96 -18.86 -15.90
CA ASN A 156 -5.71 -19.06 -17.14
C ASN A 156 -7.05 -19.78 -16.88
N GLU A 157 -7.43 -20.01 -15.62
CA GLU A 157 -8.77 -20.36 -15.14
C GLU A 157 -9.70 -19.15 -14.97
N SER A 158 -9.19 -17.91 -15.08
CA SER A 158 -10.02 -16.72 -15.38
C SER A 158 -10.75 -16.83 -16.73
N ILE A 159 -10.34 -17.75 -17.61
CA ILE A 159 -11.09 -18.16 -18.81
C ILE A 159 -12.24 -19.14 -18.48
N LYS A 160 -12.22 -19.82 -17.31
CA LYS A 160 -13.24 -20.84 -16.95
C LYS A 160 -14.23 -20.38 -15.89
N HIS A 161 -13.94 -19.35 -15.10
CA HIS A 161 -14.90 -18.72 -14.19
C HIS A 161 -15.67 -17.56 -14.84
N MET A 162 -15.93 -17.63 -16.14
CA MET A 162 -17.00 -16.83 -16.74
C MET A 162 -18.33 -17.34 -16.18
N PRO A 163 -19.13 -16.50 -15.49
CA PRO A 163 -20.44 -16.90 -15.00
C PRO A 163 -21.27 -17.34 -16.20
N GLU A 164 -21.64 -18.62 -16.26
CA GLU A 164 -22.24 -19.28 -17.42
C GLU A 164 -23.33 -18.43 -18.09
N ILE A 165 -22.96 -17.64 -19.11
CA ILE A 165 -23.92 -16.86 -19.90
C ILE A 165 -24.94 -17.81 -20.51
N ASP A 166 -26.23 -17.43 -20.46
CA ASP A 166 -27.32 -18.17 -21.10
C ASP A 166 -26.91 -18.55 -22.54
N PRO A 167 -26.97 -19.84 -22.91
CA PRO A 167 -26.56 -20.30 -24.24
C PRO A 167 -27.23 -19.54 -25.39
N ARG A 168 -28.44 -18.98 -25.20
CA ARG A 168 -29.12 -18.14 -26.19
C ARG A 168 -28.44 -16.79 -26.43
N ILE A 169 -27.91 -16.19 -25.37
CA ILE A 169 -27.19 -14.92 -25.46
C ILE A 169 -25.85 -15.16 -26.17
N LYS A 170 -25.19 -16.27 -25.85
CA LYS A 170 -23.93 -16.69 -26.49
C LYS A 170 -24.09 -16.90 -28.00
N THR A 171 -25.14 -17.57 -28.45
CA THR A 171 -25.39 -17.75 -29.91
C THR A 171 -25.69 -16.44 -30.61
N MET A 172 -26.46 -15.54 -29.97
CA MET A 172 -26.76 -14.22 -30.51
C MET A 172 -25.50 -13.37 -30.69
N TYR A 173 -24.63 -13.29 -29.68
CA TYR A 173 -23.39 -12.51 -29.76
C TYR A 173 -22.32 -13.16 -30.64
N LYS A 174 -22.30 -14.48 -30.80
CA LYS A 174 -21.53 -15.15 -31.87
C LYS A 174 -21.97 -14.70 -33.28
N GLY A 175 -23.27 -14.52 -33.50
CA GLY A 175 -23.77 -13.95 -34.75
C GLY A 175 -23.32 -12.48 -34.94
N VAL A 176 -23.30 -11.70 -33.85
CA VAL A 176 -22.79 -10.32 -33.88
C VAL A 176 -21.29 -10.28 -34.20
N ARG A 177 -20.47 -11.19 -33.65
CA ARG A 177 -19.05 -11.35 -34.01
C ARG A 177 -18.86 -11.53 -35.51
N ASP A 178 -19.62 -12.43 -36.12
CA ASP A 178 -19.49 -12.72 -37.56
C ASP A 178 -19.87 -11.49 -38.40
N VAL A 179 -20.84 -10.68 -37.95
CA VAL A 179 -21.18 -9.39 -38.58
C VAL A 179 -20.06 -8.36 -38.41
N LEU A 180 -19.51 -8.20 -37.21
CA LEU A 180 -18.43 -7.24 -36.91
C LEU A 180 -17.12 -7.58 -37.64
N SER A 181 -16.87 -8.87 -37.89
CA SER A 181 -15.71 -9.32 -38.67
C SER A 181 -15.72 -8.83 -40.13
N LYS A 182 -16.90 -8.55 -40.69
CA LYS A 182 -17.09 -8.08 -42.08
C LYS A 182 -17.60 -6.64 -42.17
N TYR A 183 -17.80 -5.98 -41.04
CA TYR A 183 -18.47 -4.68 -40.96
C TYR A 183 -17.58 -3.51 -41.38
N ARG A 184 -17.78 -2.97 -42.59
CA ARG A 184 -16.98 -1.82 -43.06
C ARG A 184 -17.62 -0.45 -42.85
N SER A 185 -18.93 -0.34 -43.03
CA SER A 185 -19.73 0.88 -42.91
C SER A 185 -21.22 0.55 -42.75
N GLY A 186 -22.00 1.48 -42.17
CA GLY A 186 -23.45 1.34 -42.04
C GLY A 186 -23.97 1.52 -40.62
N LYS A 187 -25.07 0.82 -40.29
CA LYS A 187 -25.66 0.82 -38.95
C LYS A 187 -25.14 -0.37 -38.16
N LEU A 188 -24.55 -0.13 -36.99
CA LEU A 188 -24.17 -1.19 -36.04
C LEU A 188 -25.41 -1.91 -35.47
N PRO A 189 -25.34 -3.25 -35.27
CA PRO A 189 -26.41 -4.00 -34.64
C PRO A 189 -26.81 -3.43 -33.27
N LYS A 190 -28.11 -3.39 -32.98
CA LYS A 190 -28.62 -2.88 -31.69
C LYS A 190 -28.05 -3.67 -30.50
N ALA A 191 -27.86 -4.97 -30.67
CA ALA A 191 -27.22 -5.85 -29.68
C ALA A 191 -25.80 -5.39 -29.31
N PHE A 192 -25.04 -4.85 -30.25
CA PHE A 192 -23.70 -4.31 -29.97
C PHE A 192 -23.77 -3.00 -29.18
N LYS A 193 -24.72 -2.12 -29.51
CA LYS A 193 -24.87 -0.80 -28.86
C LYS A 193 -25.27 -0.87 -27.39
N ILE A 194 -25.92 -1.94 -26.97
CA ILE A 194 -26.34 -2.11 -25.57
C ILE A 194 -25.22 -2.62 -24.67
N ILE A 195 -24.13 -3.18 -25.22
CA ILE A 195 -23.04 -3.80 -24.45
C ILE A 195 -22.50 -2.90 -23.33
N PRO A 196 -22.20 -1.60 -23.55
CA PRO A 196 -21.67 -0.74 -22.48
C PRO A 196 -22.60 -0.53 -21.28
N HIS A 197 -23.89 -0.87 -21.41
CA HIS A 197 -24.90 -0.72 -20.37
C HIS A 197 -25.21 -2.05 -19.66
N LEU A 198 -24.58 -3.16 -20.07
CA LEU A 198 -24.78 -4.47 -19.47
C LEU A 198 -23.90 -4.65 -18.23
N LYS A 199 -24.39 -5.37 -17.22
CA LYS A 199 -23.60 -5.68 -16.01
C LYS A 199 -22.43 -6.63 -16.32
N ASN A 200 -22.60 -7.51 -17.29
CA ASN A 200 -21.63 -8.48 -17.78
C ASN A 200 -21.04 -8.06 -19.14
N TRP A 201 -20.72 -6.77 -19.29
CA TRP A 201 -20.25 -6.21 -20.55
C TRP A 201 -18.90 -6.80 -21.00
N GLU A 202 -17.97 -7.03 -20.08
CA GLU A 202 -16.65 -7.64 -20.35
C GLU A 202 -16.80 -9.03 -20.96
N GLU A 203 -17.67 -9.83 -20.36
CA GLU A 203 -17.92 -11.20 -20.76
C GLU A 203 -18.54 -11.29 -22.17
N ILE A 204 -19.53 -10.43 -22.42
CA ILE A 204 -20.18 -10.32 -23.72
C ILE A 204 -19.21 -9.79 -24.78
N LEU A 205 -18.36 -8.83 -24.41
CA LEU A 205 -17.33 -8.29 -25.29
C LEU A 205 -16.31 -9.37 -25.68
N TYR A 206 -15.91 -10.23 -24.73
CA TYR A 206 -15.02 -11.35 -25.00
C TYR A 206 -15.59 -12.34 -26.03
N ILE A 207 -16.89 -12.67 -25.92
CA ILE A 207 -17.59 -13.53 -26.90
C ILE A 207 -17.56 -12.91 -28.31
N THR A 208 -17.58 -11.57 -28.40
CA THR A 208 -17.53 -10.87 -29.68
C THR A 208 -16.15 -10.81 -30.32
N GLU A 209 -15.10 -11.34 -29.67
CA GLU A 209 -13.72 -11.45 -30.20
C GLU A 209 -13.23 -10.14 -30.86
N PRO A 210 -12.97 -9.08 -30.07
CA PRO A 210 -12.63 -7.75 -30.59
C PRO A 210 -11.41 -7.74 -31.53
N ASP A 211 -10.46 -8.65 -31.31
CA ASP A 211 -9.25 -8.81 -32.15
C ASP A 211 -9.57 -9.12 -33.61
N LYS A 212 -10.72 -9.75 -33.88
CA LYS A 212 -11.14 -10.16 -35.22
C LYS A 212 -12.07 -9.14 -35.91
N TRP A 213 -12.28 -7.97 -35.31
CA TRP A 213 -13.11 -6.94 -35.92
C TRP A 213 -12.39 -6.30 -37.10
N SER A 214 -13.11 -6.10 -38.20
CA SER A 214 -12.62 -5.51 -39.45
C SER A 214 -11.98 -4.12 -39.31
N GLY A 215 -12.24 -3.39 -38.21
CA GLY A 215 -11.61 -2.10 -37.91
C GLY A 215 -10.32 -2.18 -37.07
N SER A 216 -10.03 -3.33 -36.45
CA SER A 216 -8.87 -3.51 -35.55
C SER A 216 -7.63 -4.07 -36.27
N SER A 217 -7.72 -4.33 -37.59
CA SER A 217 -6.62 -4.85 -38.42
C SER A 217 -5.58 -3.80 -38.85
N ASN A 218 -5.65 -2.57 -38.35
CA ASN A 218 -4.66 -1.52 -38.68
C ASN A 218 -4.03 -0.98 -37.39
N VAL A 219 -3.05 -1.69 -36.84
CA VAL A 219 -1.67 -1.16 -36.61
C VAL A 219 -0.72 -2.37 -36.55
N PRO A 220 0.01 -2.72 -37.62
CA PRO A 220 1.21 -3.53 -37.47
C PRO A 220 2.21 -2.69 -36.67
N SER A 221 2.68 -3.17 -35.51
CA SER A 221 3.82 -2.54 -34.86
C SER A 221 5.04 -2.78 -35.75
N HIS A 222 5.55 -1.71 -36.36
CA HIS A 222 6.87 -1.67 -36.95
C HIS A 222 7.85 -1.07 -35.95
#